data_AF-A0A2W5GE41-F1
#
_entry.id   AF-A0A2W5GE41-F1
#
_cell.length_a   1.000
_cell.length_b   1.000
_cell.length_c   1.000
_cell.angle_alpha   90.00
_cell.angle_beta   90.00
_cell.angle_gamma   90.00
#
_symmetry.space_group_name_H-M   'P 1'
#
loop_
_entity.id
_entity.type
_entity.pdbx_description
1 polymer ?
#
loop_
_entity_poly.entity_id
_entity_poly.type
_entity_poly.pdbx_seq_one_letter_code
_entity_poly.pdbx_strand_id
1 'polypeptide(L)'
;MRKIAIMMVLALAGCATAAPEVEPIPGSITYGGQPSTKLTKSPVGSTLSNEFVMGDGRLAIETYRIQPDRSLKLERREIVGDWPPD
;
A
#
# COMPACT_ATOMS: atom_id res chain seq x y z
N MET A 1 34.94 16.30 41.96
CA MET A 1 34.30 16.76 40.70
C MET A 1 34.05 15.50 39.85
N ARG A 2 33.09 14.61 40.17
CA ARG A 2 31.62 14.68 40.03
C ARG A 2 31.20 15.30 38.69
N LYS A 3 30.60 14.46 37.84
CA LYS A 3 29.72 14.77 36.69
C LYS A 3 30.34 14.89 35.29
N ILE A 4 30.93 13.83 34.74
CA ILE A 4 30.87 13.62 33.27
C ILE A 4 30.69 12.12 32.97
N ALA A 5 29.65 11.55 33.56
CA ALA A 5 29.07 10.31 33.09
C ALA A 5 27.58 10.59 33.08
N ILE A 6 27.01 10.90 31.92
CA ILE A 6 25.60 10.79 31.60
C ILE A 6 25.44 11.14 30.11
N MET A 7 25.16 10.08 29.36
CA MET A 7 24.21 10.05 28.26
C MET A 7 24.45 10.96 27.06
N MET A 8 25.25 10.45 26.13
CA MET A 8 25.07 10.74 24.70
C MET A 8 24.23 9.62 24.08
N VAL A 9 22.97 9.49 24.51
CA VAL A 9 21.95 8.67 23.81
C VAL A 9 21.02 9.65 23.13
N LEU A 10 21.54 10.38 22.13
CA LEU A 10 20.69 11.20 21.27
C LEU A 10 20.12 10.29 20.18
N ALA A 11 18.90 9.83 20.47
CA ALA A 11 17.85 9.38 19.57
C ALA A 11 18.21 9.34 18.07
N LEU A 12 18.33 8.12 17.54
CA LEU A 12 18.01 7.86 16.14
C LEU A 12 16.50 8.11 15.96
N ALA A 13 16.13 9.36 15.68
CA ALA A 13 14.82 9.65 15.12
C ALA A 13 14.80 9.07 13.70
N GLY A 14 14.31 7.84 13.56
CA GLY A 14 14.08 7.22 12.27
C GLY A 14 13.11 8.08 11.47
N CYS A 15 13.58 8.65 10.37
CA CYS A 15 12.70 9.16 9.32
C CYS A 15 11.94 7.96 8.75
N ALA A 16 10.76 7.65 9.31
CA ALA A 16 9.77 6.86 8.62
C ALA A 16 9.24 7.74 7.49
N THR A 17 9.91 7.69 6.34
CA THR A 17 9.41 8.27 5.10
C THR A 17 8.12 7.52 4.77
N ALA A 18 6.99 8.04 5.23
CA ALA A 18 5.69 7.62 4.75
C ALA A 18 5.69 7.89 3.25
N ALA A 19 5.92 6.83 2.46
CA ALA A 19 5.77 6.92 1.02
C ALA A 19 4.37 7.48 0.74
N PRO A 20 4.21 8.37 -0.26
CA PRO A 20 2.88 8.89 -0.61
C PRO A 20 1.97 7.68 -0.87
N GLU A 21 1.07 7.44 0.07
CA GLU A 21 0.18 6.30 0.03
C GLU A 21 -0.90 6.67 -0.98
N VAL A 22 -0.92 5.94 -2.09
CA VAL A 22 -1.94 6.15 -3.12
C VAL A 22 -3.28 5.82 -2.46
N GLU A 23 -4.13 6.82 -2.32
CA GLU A 23 -5.40 6.64 -1.61
C GLU A 23 -6.28 5.61 -2.32
N PRO A 24 -6.87 4.65 -1.59
CA PRO A 24 -7.80 3.68 -2.14
C PRO A 24 -9.03 4.39 -2.71
N ILE A 25 -9.50 3.96 -3.89
CA ILE A 25 -10.74 4.46 -4.51
C ILE A 25 -11.84 3.40 -4.41
N PRO A 26 -13.13 3.76 -4.58
CA PRO A 26 -14.19 2.77 -4.61
C PRO A 26 -13.88 1.63 -5.60
N GLY A 27 -13.75 0.40 -5.10
CA GLY A 27 -13.36 -0.79 -5.88
C GLY A 27 -11.92 -1.27 -5.65
N SER A 28 -11.05 -0.44 -5.06
CA SER A 28 -9.74 -0.88 -4.56
C SER A 28 -9.90 -1.94 -3.47
N ILE A 29 -8.96 -2.87 -3.37
CA ILE A 29 -8.98 -3.92 -2.32
C ILE A 29 -8.93 -3.27 -0.93
N THR A 30 -8.15 -2.22 -0.76
CA THR A 30 -7.97 -1.52 0.52
C THR A 30 -9.06 -0.47 0.81
N TYR A 31 -10.07 -0.32 -0.06
CA TYR A 31 -11.12 0.67 0.11
C TYR A 31 -12.05 0.33 1.28
N GLY A 32 -12.18 1.25 2.25
CA GLY A 32 -12.99 1.03 3.45
C GLY A 32 -12.36 0.07 4.47
N GLY A 33 -11.09 -0.32 4.28
CA GLY A 33 -10.36 -1.27 5.11
C GLY A 33 -9.86 -2.47 4.29
N GLN A 34 -8.90 -3.22 4.83
CA GLN A 34 -8.34 -4.40 4.18
C GLN A 34 -9.27 -5.62 4.37
N PRO A 35 -9.87 -6.21 3.31
CA PRO A 35 -10.62 -7.46 3.42
C PRO A 35 -9.65 -8.61 3.68
N SER A 36 -9.74 -9.20 4.87
CA SER A 36 -8.83 -10.25 5.36
C SER A 36 -8.98 -11.60 4.66
N THR A 37 -9.96 -11.77 3.77
CA THR A 37 -10.43 -13.10 3.34
C THR A 37 -9.87 -13.60 2.01
N LYS A 38 -9.08 -12.79 1.28
CA LYS A 38 -8.60 -13.14 -0.09
C LYS A 38 -7.07 -13.13 -0.25
N LEU A 39 -6.28 -13.04 0.82
CA LEU A 39 -4.82 -12.88 0.76
C LEU A 39 -4.00 -14.11 1.17
N THR A 40 -4.63 -15.25 1.30
CA THR A 40 -4.11 -16.37 2.11
C THR A 40 -3.14 -17.31 1.39
N LYS A 41 -2.73 -17.03 0.15
CA LYS A 41 -1.93 -17.99 -0.66
C LYS A 41 -0.61 -17.47 -1.20
N SER A 42 -0.40 -16.16 -1.21
CA SER A 42 0.81 -15.57 -1.79
C SER A 42 1.86 -15.27 -0.71
N PRO A 43 3.15 -15.57 -0.94
CA PRO A 43 4.24 -15.20 -0.05
C PRO A 43 4.33 -13.68 0.21
N VAL A 44 4.96 -13.30 1.32
CA VAL A 44 5.32 -11.89 1.59
C VAL A 44 6.22 -11.38 0.47
N GLY A 45 5.98 -10.15 0.01
CA GLY A 45 6.69 -9.52 -1.09
C GLY A 45 6.17 -9.90 -2.48
N SER A 46 5.21 -10.83 -2.59
CA SER A 46 4.51 -11.08 -3.85
C SER A 46 3.60 -9.92 -4.22
N THR A 47 3.35 -9.79 -5.52
CA THR A 47 2.42 -8.80 -6.08
C THR A 47 1.07 -9.44 -6.42
N LEU A 48 0.00 -8.67 -6.29
CA LEU A 48 -1.38 -9.03 -6.61
C LEU A 48 -1.96 -7.96 -7.53
N SER A 49 -2.62 -8.36 -8.61
CA SER A 49 -3.35 -7.44 -9.47
C SER A 49 -4.83 -7.43 -9.11
N ASN A 50 -5.45 -6.25 -9.13
CA ASN A 50 -6.89 -6.05 -8.96
C ASN A 50 -7.42 -5.20 -10.12
N GLU A 51 -8.48 -5.66 -10.76
CA GLU A 51 -9.08 -4.96 -11.89
C GLU A 51 -10.55 -4.71 -11.58
N PHE A 52 -11.00 -3.47 -11.71
CA PHE A 52 -12.38 -3.09 -11.46
C PHE A 52 -12.80 -1.88 -12.28
N VAL A 53 -14.10 -1.82 -12.60
CA VAL A 53 -14.70 -0.65 -13.25
C VAL A 53 -15.02 0.39 -12.19
N MET A 54 -14.51 1.60 -12.39
CA MET A 54 -14.76 2.74 -11.52
C MET A 54 -16.17 3.29 -11.71
N GLY A 55 -16.63 4.15 -10.80
CA GLY A 55 -17.96 4.76 -10.88
C GLY A 55 -18.17 5.66 -12.10
N ASP A 56 -17.09 6.09 -12.77
CA ASP A 56 -17.12 6.86 -14.01
C ASP A 56 -17.07 5.99 -15.29
N GLY A 57 -17.09 4.67 -15.14
CA GLY A 57 -17.08 3.71 -16.25
C GLY A 57 -15.68 3.33 -16.76
N ARG A 58 -14.61 3.98 -16.28
CA ARG A 58 -13.24 3.62 -16.68
C ARG A 58 -12.75 2.38 -15.94
N LEU A 59 -11.84 1.63 -16.56
CA LEU A 59 -11.22 0.45 -15.94
C LEU A 59 -9.99 0.89 -15.13
N ALA A 60 -9.96 0.50 -13.85
CA ALA A 60 -8.80 0.67 -12.99
C ALA A 60 -8.08 -0.68 -12.83
N ILE A 61 -6.78 -0.68 -13.10
CA ILE A 61 -5.88 -1.81 -12.90
C ILE A 61 -4.89 -1.43 -11.80
N GLU A 62 -4.93 -2.15 -10.69
CA GLU A 62 -4.09 -1.90 -9.52
C GLU A 62 -3.14 -3.06 -9.26
N THR A 63 -1.90 -2.73 -8.90
CA THR A 63 -0.91 -3.70 -8.44
C THR A 63 -0.57 -3.43 -6.99
N TYR A 64 -0.77 -4.44 -6.17
CA TYR A 64 -0.52 -4.44 -4.74
C TYR A 64 0.68 -5.30 -4.40
N ARG A 65 1.44 -4.94 -3.38
CA ARG A 65 2.46 -5.79 -2.77
C ARG A 65 2.06 -6.20 -1.36
N ILE A 66 2.24 -7.49 -1.07
CA ILE A 66 2.04 -8.06 0.26
C ILE A 66 3.18 -7.65 1.17
N GLN A 67 2.87 -6.90 2.20
CA GLN A 67 3.81 -6.45 3.22
C GLN A 67 4.11 -7.56 4.26
N PRO A 68 5.16 -7.43 5.08
CA PRO A 68 5.51 -8.41 6.12
C PRO A 68 4.41 -8.66 7.17
N ASP A 69 3.56 -7.65 7.42
CA ASP A 69 2.39 -7.72 8.29
C ASP A 69 1.13 -8.28 7.59
N ARG A 70 1.27 -8.77 6.35
CA ARG A 70 0.20 -9.23 5.45
C ARG A 70 -0.80 -8.14 5.03
N SER A 71 -0.51 -6.87 5.28
CA SER A 71 -1.25 -5.77 4.65
C SER A 71 -0.92 -5.70 3.15
N LEU A 72 -1.83 -5.12 2.36
CA LEU A 72 -1.53 -4.76 0.98
C LEU A 72 -1.11 -3.31 0.91
N LYS A 73 0.03 -3.08 0.28
CA LYS A 73 0.43 -1.75 -0.17
C LYS A 73 0.09 -1.60 -1.64
N LEU A 74 -0.63 -0.55 -1.99
CA LEU A 74 -0.83 -0.17 -3.39
C LEU A 74 0.49 0.36 -3.95
N GLU A 75 1.08 -0.35 -4.91
CA GLU A 75 2.33 0.07 -5.58
C GLU A 75 2.04 0.86 -6.85
N ARG A 76 1.01 0.46 -7.60
CA ARG A 76 0.66 1.06 -8.89
C ARG A 76 -0.85 1.04 -9.10
N ARG A 77 -1.37 2.13 -9.67
CA ARG A 77 -2.71 2.20 -10.27
C ARG A 77 -2.57 2.72 -11.69
N GLU A 78 -3.25 2.08 -12.62
CA GLU A 78 -3.39 2.48 -14.01
C GLU A 78 -4.87 2.65 -14.33
N ILE A 79 -5.23 3.75 -14.98
CA ILE A 79 -6.61 4.04 -15.38
C ILE A 79 -6.68 3.94 -16.90
N VAL A 80 -7.40 2.94 -17.38
CA VAL A 80 -7.64 2.68 -18.81
C VAL A 80 -8.94 3.39 -19.19
N GLY A 81 -8.81 4.43 -20.02
CA GLY A 81 -9.90 5.35 -20.38
C GLY A 81 -10.72 4.91 -21.59
N ASP A 82 -10.19 4.02 -22.41
CA ASP A 82 -10.74 3.52 -23.68
C ASP A 82 -11.39 2.13 -23.53
N TRP A 83 -11.88 1.78 -22.33
CA TRP A 83 -12.51 0.49 -22.08
C TRP A 83 -14.04 0.54 -22.21
N PRO A 84 -14.70 -0.41 -22.92
CA PRO A 84 -14.10 -1.48 -23.71
C PRO A 84 -13.46 -0.93 -25.00
N PRO A 85 -12.36 -1.52 -25.48
CA PRO A 85 -11.71 -1.08 -26.71
C PRO A 85 -12.69 -1.17 -27.89
N ASP A 86 -12.73 -0.12 -28.71
CA ASP A 86 -13.51 -0.05 -29.96
C ASP A 86 -13.09 -1.14 -30.98
#